data_AF-A0A124F8P3-F1
#
_entry.id   AF-A0A124F8P3-F1
#
_cell.length_a   1.000
_cell.length_b   1.000
_cell.length_c   1.000
_cell.angle_alpha   90.00
_cell.angle_beta   90.00
_cell.angle_gamma   90.00
#
_symmetry.space_group_name_H-M   'P 1'
#
loop_
_entity.id
_entity.type
_entity.pdbx_description
1 polymer ?
#
loop_
_entity_poly.entity_id
_entity_poly.type
_entity_poly.pdbx_seq_one_letter_code
_entity_poly.pdbx_strand_id
1 'polypeptide(L)'
;MLKNLPLKLKLLLSFLGVSLVVLLVGLVGIKGSRDLSGQIETLGTLELQKVEHLLKIKVEFTNLKEVIASFLNPNLEDKEREQLFEQLKTIRTNYSASKEVYAKLIQNTQEKEEWEKFLAALKEWTSVDDKYFALAQKVEASKIKNPLEYWAKIESY
;
A
#
# COMPACT_ATOMS: atom_id res chain seq x y z
N MET A 1 11.40 65.61 20.98
CA MET A 1 10.15 65.94 21.72
C MET A 1 9.90 65.09 22.98
N LEU A 2 10.85 64.30 23.51
CA LEU A 2 10.64 63.44 24.70
C LEU A 2 11.15 64.04 26.04
N LYS A 3 11.40 65.35 26.08
CA LYS A 3 12.00 66.02 27.26
C LYS A 3 11.00 66.30 28.39
N ASN A 4 9.69 66.34 28.11
CA ASN A 4 8.67 66.72 29.10
C ASN A 4 7.73 65.56 29.53
N LEU A 5 8.07 64.30 29.23
CA LEU A 5 7.25 63.17 29.67
C LEU A 5 7.60 62.73 31.10
N PRO A 6 6.60 62.45 31.95
CA PRO A 6 6.83 61.93 33.29
C PRO A 6 7.54 60.57 33.24
N LEU A 7 8.41 60.32 34.22
CA LEU A 7 9.28 59.13 34.25
C LEU A 7 8.49 57.81 34.15
N LYS A 8 7.30 57.76 34.77
CA LYS A 8 6.36 56.63 34.69
C LYS A 8 5.96 56.28 33.25
N LEU A 9 5.72 57.30 32.41
CA LEU A 9 5.28 57.10 31.03
C LEU A 9 6.42 56.63 30.11
N LYS A 10 7.66 57.03 30.40
CA LYS A 10 8.85 56.51 29.69
C LYS A 10 9.07 55.02 29.96
N LEU A 11 8.93 54.61 31.22
CA LEU A 11 9.02 53.19 31.62
C LEU A 11 7.91 52.35 30.97
N LEU A 12 6.69 52.88 30.96
CA LEU A 12 5.52 52.23 30.35
C LEU A 12 5.70 52.05 28.84
N LEU A 13 6.23 53.06 28.14
CA LEU A 13 6.51 52.98 26.70
C LEU A 13 7.58 51.93 26.37
N SER A 14 8.66 51.85 27.15
CA SER A 14 9.68 50.81 26.94
C SER A 14 9.13 49.41 27.20
N PHE A 15 8.28 49.25 28.22
CA PHE A 15 7.65 47.98 28.52
C PHE A 15 6.66 47.54 27.43
N LEU A 16 5.85 48.47 26.91
CA LEU A 16 4.98 48.21 25.77
C LEU A 16 5.76 47.84 24.51
N GLY A 17 6.89 48.50 24.26
CA GLY A 17 7.77 48.18 23.13
C GLY A 17 8.27 46.74 23.19
N VAL A 18 8.77 46.29 24.34
CA VAL A 18 9.23 44.91 24.54
C VAL A 18 8.07 43.93 24.43
N SER A 19 6.93 44.23 25.06
CA SER A 19 5.72 43.39 25.00
C SER A 19 5.22 43.19 23.56
N LEU A 20 5.26 44.23 22.73
CA LEU A 20 4.86 44.15 21.32
C LEU A 20 5.78 43.25 20.51
N VAL A 21 7.10 43.32 20.74
CA VAL A 21 8.07 42.43 20.07
C VAL A 21 7.83 40.98 20.48
N VAL A 22 7.61 40.70 21.77
CA VAL A 22 7.28 39.35 22.24
C VAL A 22 5.97 38.84 21.63
N LEU A 23 4.96 39.70 21.51
CA LEU A 23 3.69 39.35 20.86
C LEU A 23 3.88 38.98 19.38
N LEU A 24 4.68 39.75 18.64
CA LEU A 24 4.98 39.46 17.23
C LEU A 24 5.72 38.12 17.08
N VAL A 25 6.72 37.85 17.91
CA VAL A 25 7.44 36.56 17.91
C VAL A 25 6.51 35.41 18.26
N GLY A 26 5.63 35.58 19.24
CA GLY A 26 4.61 34.59 19.60
C GLY A 26 3.64 34.29 18.45
N LEU A 27 3.18 35.32 17.74
CA LEU A 27 2.29 35.16 16.57
C LEU A 27 2.98 34.43 15.41
N VAL A 28 4.26 34.75 15.14
CA VAL A 28 5.06 34.03 14.13
C VAL A 28 5.29 32.58 14.55
N GLY A 29 5.58 32.32 15.83
CA GLY A 29 5.74 30.98 16.38
C GLY A 29 4.47 30.13 16.26
N ILE A 30 3.30 30.69 16.55
CA ILE A 30 2.02 29.99 16.41
C ILE A 30 1.72 29.69 14.94
N LYS A 31 1.98 30.61 14.01
CA LYS A 31 1.80 30.37 12.57
C LYS A 31 2.74 29.28 12.07
N GLY A 32 4.04 29.38 12.38
CA GLY A 32 5.02 28.36 11.99
C GLY A 32 4.71 26.98 12.57
N SER A 33 4.25 26.91 13.82
CA SER A 33 3.85 25.64 14.43
C SER A 33 2.61 25.03 13.75
N ARG A 34 1.63 25.86 13.35
CA ARG A 34 0.42 25.38 12.64
C ARG A 34 0.74 24.89 11.23
N ASP A 35 1.60 25.59 10.50
CA ASP A 35 2.03 25.19 9.16
C ASP A 35 2.83 23.89 9.20
N LEU A 36 3.69 23.71 10.21
CA LEU A 36 4.47 22.48 10.39
C LEU A 36 3.58 21.29 10.79
N SER A 37 2.59 21.49 11.68
CA SER A 37 1.65 20.44 12.06
C SER A 37 0.83 19.93 10.87
N GLY A 38 0.36 20.81 9.97
CA GLY A 38 -0.37 20.40 8.77
C GLY A 38 0.46 19.57 7.79
N GLN A 39 1.76 19.88 7.66
CA GLN A 39 2.68 19.10 6.82
C GLN A 39 3.02 17.74 7.44
N ILE A 40 3.18 17.68 8.77
CA ILE A 40 3.43 16.41 9.49
C ILE A 40 2.21 15.48 9.39
N GLU A 41 1.00 16.02 9.49
CA GLU A 41 -0.22 15.23 9.35
C GLU A 41 -0.39 14.69 7.92
N THR A 42 -0.11 15.51 6.90
CA THR A 42 -0.18 15.08 5.48
C THR A 42 0.88 14.03 5.14
N LEU A 43 2.13 14.20 5.60
CA LEU A 43 3.22 13.23 5.41
C LEU A 43 3.01 11.95 6.22
N GLY A 44 2.51 12.07 7.45
CA GLY A 44 2.37 10.95 8.38
C GLY A 44 1.15 10.08 8.13
N THR A 45 0.05 10.64 7.59
CA THR A 45 -1.20 9.89 7.45
C THR A 45 -1.49 9.44 6.02
N LEU A 46 -1.23 10.27 5.01
CA LEU A 46 -1.61 9.97 3.62
C LEU A 46 -0.53 9.21 2.86
N GLU A 47 0.70 9.73 2.87
CA GLU A 47 1.83 9.10 2.15
C GLU A 47 2.23 7.75 2.77
N LEU A 48 2.17 7.64 4.11
CA LEU A 48 2.42 6.38 4.79
C LEU A 48 1.37 5.32 4.43
N GLN A 49 0.08 5.69 4.39
CA GLN A 49 -0.99 4.78 3.97
C GLN A 49 -0.84 4.34 2.51
N LYS A 50 -0.45 5.24 1.60
CA LYS A 50 -0.16 4.88 0.20
C LYS A 50 0.91 3.79 0.12
N VAL A 51 2.05 4.01 0.78
CA VAL A 51 3.16 3.05 0.80
C VAL A 51 2.74 1.74 1.44
N GLU A 52 2.00 1.79 2.54
CA GLU A 52 1.47 0.60 3.21
C GLU A 52 0.61 -0.26 2.28
N HIS A 53 -0.33 0.35 1.54
CA HIS A 53 -1.19 -0.39 0.63
C HIS A 53 -0.44 -0.91 -0.61
N LEU A 54 0.54 -0.18 -1.13
CA LEU A 54 1.43 -0.69 -2.18
C LEU A 54 2.27 -1.88 -1.69
N LEU A 55 2.77 -1.83 -0.45
CA LEU A 55 3.50 -2.95 0.16
C LEU A 55 2.59 -4.16 0.36
N LYS A 56 1.36 -3.97 0.82
CA LYS A 56 0.35 -5.04 0.93
C LYS A 56 0.11 -5.71 -0.42
N ILE A 57 -0.10 -4.94 -1.48
CA ILE A 57 -0.24 -5.46 -2.85
C ILE A 57 0.98 -6.28 -3.26
N LYS A 58 2.19 -5.76 -3.01
CA LYS A 58 3.45 -6.45 -3.34
C LYS A 58 3.62 -7.78 -2.59
N VAL A 59 3.28 -7.80 -1.30
CA VAL A 59 3.32 -9.03 -0.49
C VAL A 59 2.37 -10.07 -1.07
N GLU A 60 1.13 -9.68 -1.39
CA GLU A 60 0.15 -10.61 -1.95
C GLU A 60 0.57 -11.16 -3.32
N PHE A 61 1.25 -10.38 -4.16
CA PHE A 61 1.82 -10.92 -5.40
C PHE A 61 3.01 -11.85 -5.18
N THR A 62 3.77 -11.66 -4.10
CA THR A 62 4.81 -12.62 -3.70
C THR A 62 4.17 -13.94 -3.27
N ASN A 63 3.13 -13.88 -2.43
CA ASN A 63 2.35 -15.05 -2.02
C ASN A 63 1.72 -15.76 -3.24
N LEU A 64 1.21 -15.00 -4.22
CA LEU A 64 0.65 -15.58 -5.44
C LEU A 64 1.69 -16.38 -6.23
N LYS A 65 2.93 -15.86 -6.35
CA LYS A 65 4.03 -16.59 -7.01
C LYS A 65 4.37 -17.88 -6.28
N GLU A 66 4.38 -17.86 -4.95
CA GLU A 66 4.60 -19.07 -4.14
C GLU A 66 3.51 -20.11 -4.37
N VAL A 67 2.23 -19.69 -4.40
CA VAL A 67 1.11 -20.59 -4.71
C VAL A 67 1.24 -21.20 -6.10
N ILE A 68 1.56 -20.39 -7.13
CA ILE A 68 1.79 -20.88 -8.49
C ILE A 68 2.94 -21.90 -8.52
N ALA A 69 4.06 -21.60 -7.86
CA ALA A 69 5.18 -22.52 -7.79
C ALA A 69 4.81 -23.84 -7.10
N SER A 70 4.04 -23.79 -6.01
CA SER A 70 3.55 -24.97 -5.32
C SER A 70 2.67 -25.85 -6.22
N PHE A 71 1.75 -25.26 -7.00
CA PHE A 71 0.89 -26.03 -7.91
C PHE A 71 1.65 -26.81 -8.99
N LEU A 72 2.91 -26.46 -9.28
CA LEU A 72 3.77 -27.21 -10.20
C LEU A 72 4.29 -28.52 -9.61
N ASN A 73 4.13 -28.76 -8.30
CA ASN A 73 4.50 -30.02 -7.67
C ASN A 73 3.43 -31.10 -7.93
N PRO A 74 3.70 -32.14 -8.75
CA PRO A 74 2.73 -33.18 -9.07
C PRO A 74 2.41 -34.09 -7.86
N ASN A 75 3.26 -34.10 -6.83
CA ASN A 75 3.17 -34.99 -5.68
C ASN A 75 2.40 -34.38 -4.49
N LEU A 76 1.83 -33.19 -4.65
CA LEU A 76 0.99 -32.57 -3.61
C LEU A 76 -0.24 -33.44 -3.30
N GLU A 77 -0.51 -33.61 -2.00
CA GLU A 77 -1.73 -34.28 -1.54
C GLU A 77 -2.98 -33.46 -1.92
N ASP A 78 -4.13 -34.14 -2.07
CA ASP A 78 -5.42 -33.49 -2.39
C ASP A 78 -5.74 -32.33 -1.43
N LYS A 79 -5.56 -32.56 -0.13
CA LYS A 79 -5.84 -31.58 0.92
C LYS A 79 -4.92 -30.36 0.82
N GLU A 80 -3.66 -30.55 0.49
CA GLU A 80 -2.70 -29.45 0.32
C GLU A 80 -3.08 -28.60 -0.91
N ARG A 81 -3.54 -29.22 -2.00
CA ARG A 81 -4.03 -28.51 -3.19
C ARG A 81 -5.29 -27.70 -2.91
N GLU A 82 -6.25 -28.25 -2.18
CA GLU A 82 -7.44 -27.51 -1.76
C GLU A 82 -7.06 -26.27 -0.94
N GLN A 83 -6.09 -26.40 -0.03
CA GLN A 83 -5.56 -25.28 0.73
C GLN A 83 -4.92 -24.21 -0.16
N LEU A 84 -4.18 -24.61 -1.21
CA LEU A 84 -3.61 -23.66 -2.17
C LEU A 84 -4.69 -22.87 -2.94
N PHE A 85 -5.83 -23.50 -3.28
CA PHE A 85 -6.95 -22.78 -3.90
C PHE A 85 -7.61 -21.78 -2.95
N GLU A 86 -7.78 -22.13 -1.67
CA GLU A 86 -8.30 -21.18 -0.67
C GLU A 86 -7.32 -20.03 -0.39
N GLN A 87 -6.01 -20.33 -0.37
CA GLN A 87 -4.96 -19.30 -0.29
C GLN A 87 -5.02 -18.36 -1.50
N LEU A 88 -5.16 -18.89 -2.72
CA LEU A 88 -5.33 -18.09 -3.93
C LEU A 88 -6.52 -17.13 -3.82
N LYS A 89 -7.67 -17.61 -3.34
CA LYS A 89 -8.88 -16.78 -3.15
C LYS A 89 -8.65 -15.67 -2.12
N THR A 90 -7.95 -15.98 -1.04
CA THR A 90 -7.60 -15.03 0.03
C THR A 90 -6.68 -13.94 -0.52
N ILE A 91 -5.60 -14.33 -1.21
CA ILE A 91 -4.65 -13.42 -1.86
C ILE A 91 -5.37 -12.46 -2.81
N ARG A 92 -6.25 -12.99 -3.68
CA ARG A 92 -7.06 -12.18 -4.61
C ARG A 92 -7.94 -11.16 -3.92
N THR A 93 -8.55 -11.56 -2.80
CA THR A 93 -9.40 -10.67 -2.00
C THR A 93 -8.56 -9.55 -1.37
N ASN A 94 -7.43 -9.90 -0.75
CA ASN A 94 -6.59 -8.96 0.00
C ASN A 94 -5.95 -7.89 -0.89
N TYR A 95 -5.35 -8.29 -2.02
CA TYR A 95 -4.75 -7.30 -2.92
C TYR A 95 -5.82 -6.44 -3.58
N SER A 96 -7.02 -6.98 -3.88
CA SER A 96 -8.12 -6.20 -4.44
C SER A 96 -8.59 -5.11 -3.46
N ALA A 97 -8.78 -5.47 -2.19
CA ALA A 97 -9.11 -4.50 -1.15
C ALA A 97 -8.02 -3.40 -1.02
N SER A 98 -6.75 -3.79 -1.04
CA SER A 98 -5.64 -2.82 -0.97
C SER A 98 -5.57 -1.91 -2.19
N LYS A 99 -5.86 -2.44 -3.39
CA LYS A 99 -5.97 -1.64 -4.62
C LYS A 99 -7.07 -0.60 -4.53
N GLU A 100 -8.25 -0.97 -4.02
CA GLU A 100 -9.38 -0.05 -3.87
C GLU A 100 -9.08 1.09 -2.91
N VAL A 101 -8.38 0.82 -1.81
CA VAL A 101 -7.95 1.87 -0.88
C VAL A 101 -6.89 2.75 -1.53
N TYR A 102 -5.84 2.16 -2.12
CA TYR A 102 -4.78 2.93 -2.78
C TYR A 102 -5.33 3.84 -3.88
N ALA A 103 -6.25 3.37 -4.71
CA ALA A 103 -6.87 4.16 -5.77
C ALA A 103 -7.58 5.42 -5.26
N LYS A 104 -8.11 5.40 -4.03
CA LYS A 104 -8.75 6.57 -3.38
C LYS A 104 -7.73 7.55 -2.81
N LEU A 105 -6.50 7.11 -2.56
CA LEU A 105 -5.42 7.93 -2.00
C LEU A 105 -4.64 8.70 -3.08
N ILE A 106 -4.77 8.34 -4.36
CA ILE A 106 -4.09 9.00 -5.47
C ILE A 106 -4.56 10.46 -5.58
N GLN A 107 -3.63 11.39 -5.52
CA GLN A 107 -3.92 12.83 -5.57
C GLN A 107 -3.28 13.55 -6.75
N ASN A 108 -2.22 12.99 -7.34
CA ASN A 108 -1.45 13.65 -8.40
C ASN A 108 -1.57 12.92 -9.76
N THR A 109 -1.43 13.67 -10.85
CA THR A 109 -1.60 13.15 -12.21
C THR A 109 -0.55 12.10 -12.59
N GLN A 110 0.71 12.29 -12.17
CA GLN A 110 1.80 11.37 -12.49
C GLN A 110 1.59 9.99 -11.83
N GLU A 111 1.20 9.97 -10.55
CA GLU A 111 0.85 8.78 -9.78
C GLU A 111 -0.35 8.07 -10.41
N LYS A 112 -1.34 8.83 -10.89
CA LYS A 112 -2.47 8.25 -11.63
C LYS A 112 -2.01 7.57 -12.92
N GLU A 113 -1.14 8.21 -13.70
CA GLU A 113 -0.60 7.62 -14.94
C GLU A 113 0.18 6.33 -14.67
N GLU A 114 1.04 6.31 -13.66
CA GLU A 114 1.78 5.09 -13.26
C GLU A 114 0.83 4.00 -12.73
N TRP A 115 -0.21 4.38 -11.99
CA TRP A 115 -1.23 3.46 -11.52
C TRP A 115 -2.00 2.81 -12.66
N GLU A 116 -2.39 3.57 -13.69
CA GLU A 116 -3.06 3.02 -14.87
C GLU A 116 -2.17 2.04 -15.65
N LYS A 117 -0.87 2.34 -15.79
CA LYS A 117 0.11 1.41 -16.38
C LYS A 117 0.19 0.11 -15.57
N PHE A 118 0.24 0.23 -14.24
CA PHE A 118 0.21 -0.92 -13.33
C PHE A 118 -1.08 -1.75 -13.50
N LEU A 119 -2.25 -1.11 -13.57
CA LEU A 119 -3.52 -1.80 -13.76
C LEU A 119 -3.60 -2.54 -15.10
N ALA A 120 -3.06 -1.95 -16.17
CA ALA A 120 -2.98 -2.59 -17.48
C ALA A 120 -2.10 -3.85 -17.42
N ALA A 121 -0.91 -3.77 -16.83
CA ALA A 121 -0.02 -4.92 -16.66
C ALA A 121 -0.64 -6.01 -15.77
N LEU A 122 -1.30 -5.59 -14.68
CA LEU A 122 -2.01 -6.51 -13.79
C LEU A 122 -3.15 -7.23 -14.51
N LYS A 123 -3.89 -6.55 -15.38
CA LYS A 123 -4.98 -7.16 -16.17
C LYS A 123 -4.44 -8.25 -17.10
N GLU A 124 -3.33 -7.98 -17.78
CA GLU A 124 -2.67 -8.96 -18.64
C GLU A 124 -2.21 -10.18 -17.83
N TRP A 125 -1.52 -9.95 -16.71
CA TRP A 125 -1.06 -11.02 -15.84
C TRP A 125 -2.21 -11.85 -15.27
N THR A 126 -3.28 -11.21 -14.80
CA THR A 126 -4.47 -11.91 -14.29
C THR A 126 -5.10 -12.81 -15.36
N SER A 127 -5.11 -12.38 -16.63
CA SER A 127 -5.63 -13.20 -17.74
C SER A 127 -4.79 -14.47 -17.97
N VAL A 128 -3.47 -14.39 -17.77
CA VAL A 128 -2.58 -15.56 -17.86
C VAL A 128 -2.80 -16.47 -16.66
N ASP A 129 -2.86 -15.92 -15.45
CA ASP A 129 -3.08 -16.68 -14.22
C ASP A 129 -4.43 -17.40 -14.22
N ASP A 130 -5.51 -16.76 -14.69
CA ASP A 130 -6.82 -17.40 -14.80
C ASP A 130 -6.81 -18.60 -15.74
N LYS A 131 -6.07 -18.52 -16.86
CA LYS A 131 -5.88 -19.66 -17.76
C LYS A 131 -5.09 -20.77 -17.08
N TYR A 132 -4.04 -20.41 -16.33
CA TYR A 132 -3.23 -21.37 -15.58
C TYR A 132 -4.07 -22.13 -14.55
N PHE A 133 -4.82 -21.42 -13.70
CA PHE A 133 -5.63 -22.07 -12.66
C PHE A 133 -6.82 -22.85 -13.23
N ALA A 134 -7.40 -22.40 -14.35
CA ALA A 134 -8.41 -23.18 -15.05
C ALA A 134 -7.84 -24.50 -15.60
N LEU A 135 -6.59 -24.50 -16.09
CA LEU A 135 -5.92 -25.71 -16.52
C LEU A 135 -5.58 -26.61 -15.33
N ALA A 136 -5.06 -26.04 -14.24
CA ALA A 136 -4.76 -26.78 -13.00
C ALA A 136 -6.01 -27.50 -12.47
N GLN A 137 -7.18 -26.84 -12.50
CA GLN A 137 -8.45 -27.43 -12.08
C GLN A 137 -8.89 -28.59 -13.01
N LYS A 138 -8.64 -28.49 -14.32
CA LYS A 138 -8.90 -29.59 -15.26
C LYS A 138 -7.99 -30.80 -15.02
N VAL A 139 -6.72 -30.56 -14.71
CA VAL A 139 -5.78 -31.63 -14.34
C VAL A 139 -6.28 -32.34 -13.07
N GLU A 140 -6.73 -31.59 -12.08
CA GLU A 140 -7.29 -32.18 -10.85
C GLU A 140 -8.52 -33.05 -11.14
N ALA A 141 -9.45 -32.54 -11.97
CA ALA A 141 -10.64 -33.28 -12.38
C ALA A 141 -10.32 -34.59 -13.14
N SER A 142 -9.17 -34.65 -13.82
CA SER A 142 -8.75 -35.85 -14.55
C SER A 142 -8.28 -37.01 -13.65
N LYS A 143 -7.98 -36.74 -12.37
CA LYS A 143 -7.35 -37.68 -11.42
C LYS A 143 -5.98 -38.22 -11.83
N ILE A 144 -5.43 -37.80 -12.98
CA ILE A 144 -4.09 -38.16 -13.45
C ILE A 144 -3.16 -37.00 -13.09
N LYS A 145 -2.76 -36.95 -11.82
CA LYS A 145 -1.92 -35.87 -11.27
C LYS A 145 -0.50 -35.88 -11.80
N ASN A 146 0.02 -37.09 -12.05
CA ASN A 146 1.34 -37.31 -12.63
C ASN A 146 1.22 -38.26 -13.82
N PRO A 147 1.14 -37.73 -15.05
CA PRO A 147 1.06 -38.55 -16.26
C PRO A 147 2.25 -39.50 -16.40
N LEU A 148 3.46 -39.10 -15.99
CA LEU A 148 4.66 -39.93 -16.10
C LEU A 148 4.61 -41.13 -15.15
N GLU A 149 4.19 -40.91 -13.90
CA GLU A 149 3.99 -42.02 -12.95
C GLU A 149 2.87 -42.96 -13.41
N TYR A 150 1.80 -42.41 -14.00
CA TYR A 150 0.72 -43.21 -14.55
C TYR A 150 1.18 -44.09 -15.73
N TRP A 151 1.98 -43.53 -16.66
CA TRP A 151 2.59 -44.29 -17.76
C TRP A 151 3.54 -45.37 -17.25
N ALA A 152 4.40 -45.06 -16.27
CA ALA A 152 5.29 -46.05 -15.69
C ALA A 152 4.53 -47.20 -15.01
N LYS A 153 3.39 -46.93 -14.36
CA LYS A 153 2.51 -47.97 -13.82
C LYS A 153 1.93 -48.84 -14.93
N ILE A 154 1.46 -48.25 -16.03
CA ILE A 154 0.92 -49.01 -17.17
C ILE A 154 1.99 -49.91 -17.81
N GLU A 155 3.22 -49.42 -18.02
CA GLU A 155 4.31 -50.19 -18.62
C GLU A 155 4.81 -51.34 -17.73
N SER A 156 4.53 -51.28 -16.42
CA SER A 156 4.91 -52.31 -15.45
C SER A 156 3.92 -53.49 -15.33
N TYR A 157 2.76 -53.41 -15.99
CA TYR A 157 1.77 -54.48 -16.09
C TYR A 157 1.92 -55.26 -17.41
#